data_AF-A0A2D1QD47-F1
#
_entry.id   AF-A0A2D1QD47-F1
#
_cell.length_a   1.000
_cell.length_b   1.000
_cell.length_c   1.000
_cell.angle_alpha   90.00
_cell.angle_beta   90.00
_cell.angle_gamma   90.00
#
_symmetry.space_group_name_H-M   'P 1'
#
loop_
_entity.id
_entity.type
_entity.pdbx_description
1 polymer ?
#
loop_
_entity_poly.entity_id
_entity_poly.type
_entity_poly.pdbx_seq_one_letter_code
_entity_poly.pdbx_strand_id
1 'polypeptide(L)'
;MERGFSLMELMIAVAVMAILTVIAYPSYNNYIASAKRAEAKAALLEAAQYLERQFTAEGNYDGGNLASAGLATLPKEGGGAYYNLALNASGGRYTLTAIPTGAMNGDPCGLLTLDQGGQQGVSGATMTAAECW
;
A
#
# COMPACT_ATOMS: atom_id res chain seq x y z
N MET A 1 12.01 -8.87 -53.10
CA MET A 1 10.82 -9.69 -52.80
C MET A 1 10.72 -9.78 -51.29
N GLU A 2 9.81 -9.00 -50.71
CA GLU A 2 9.60 -8.94 -49.27
C GLU A 2 9.11 -10.31 -48.79
N ARG A 3 9.85 -10.93 -47.87
CA ARG A 3 9.40 -12.14 -47.16
C ARG A 3 8.39 -11.68 -46.12
N GLY A 4 7.11 -11.70 -46.48
CA GLY A 4 6.01 -11.48 -45.54
C GLY A 4 5.81 -12.70 -44.63
N PHE A 5 5.43 -12.46 -43.38
CA PHE A 5 4.99 -13.49 -42.44
C PHE A 5 3.76 -14.24 -42.99
N SER A 6 3.69 -15.56 -42.82
CA SER A 6 2.46 -16.31 -43.15
C SER A 6 1.38 -16.05 -42.11
N LEU A 7 0.12 -16.19 -42.55
CA LEU A 7 -1.05 -16.06 -41.67
C LEU A 7 -1.03 -17.11 -40.54
N MET A 8 -0.48 -18.28 -40.82
CA MET A 8 -0.30 -19.35 -39.82
C MET A 8 0.76 -18.98 -38.77
N GLU A 9 1.90 -18.40 -39.18
CA GLU A 9 2.91 -17.93 -38.22
C GLU A 9 2.37 -16.82 -37.33
N LEU A 10 1.57 -15.91 -37.88
CA LEU A 10 0.91 -14.87 -37.08
C LEU A 10 -0.05 -15.48 -36.05
N MET A 11 -0.86 -16.48 -36.44
CA MET A 11 -1.77 -17.14 -35.51
C MET A 11 -1.05 -17.89 -34.39
N ILE A 12 0.07 -18.57 -34.70
CA ILE A 12 0.90 -19.25 -33.69
C ILE A 12 1.53 -18.21 -32.75
N ALA A 13 2.06 -17.12 -33.29
CA ALA A 13 2.66 -16.05 -32.48
C ALA A 13 1.63 -15.42 -31.52
N VAL A 14 0.41 -15.15 -31.98
CA VAL A 14 -0.67 -14.62 -31.14
C VAL A 14 -1.10 -15.64 -30.07
N ALA A 15 -1.17 -16.93 -30.41
CA ALA A 15 -1.51 -17.98 -29.46
C ALA A 15 -0.46 -18.10 -28.33
N VAL A 16 0.84 -18.03 -28.67
CA VAL A 16 1.91 -18.04 -27.66
C VAL A 16 1.85 -16.78 -26.78
N MET A 17 1.62 -15.61 -27.37
CA MET A 17 1.46 -14.35 -26.62
C MET A 17 0.28 -14.41 -25.63
N ALA A 18 -0.85 -14.99 -26.04
CA ALA A 18 -2.01 -15.16 -25.16
C ALA A 18 -1.66 -16.02 -23.93
N ILE A 19 -0.93 -17.11 -24.11
CA ILE A 19 -0.51 -17.98 -23.00
C ILE A 19 0.44 -17.23 -22.04
N LEU A 20 1.41 -16.49 -22.59
CA LEU A 20 2.39 -15.75 -21.77
C LEU A 20 1.73 -14.63 -20.96
N THR A 21 0.76 -13.92 -21.54
CA THR A 21 0.08 -12.81 -20.85
C THR A 21 -0.70 -13.26 -19.62
N VAL A 22 -1.30 -14.46 -19.64
CA VAL A 22 -2.04 -15.02 -18.50
C VAL A 22 -1.15 -15.20 -17.26
N ILE A 23 0.13 -15.55 -17.45
CA ILE A 23 1.08 -15.76 -16.35
C ILE A 23 1.74 -14.43 -15.93
N ALA A 24 2.13 -13.61 -16.91
CA ALA A 24 2.88 -12.39 -16.66
C ALA A 24 2.04 -11.31 -15.96
N TYR A 25 0.77 -11.16 -16.33
CA TYR A 25 -0.10 -10.10 -15.82
C TYR A 25 -0.36 -10.15 -14.31
N PRO A 26 -0.80 -11.27 -13.70
CA PRO A 26 -1.03 -11.33 -12.25
C PRO A 26 0.26 -11.14 -11.45
N SER A 27 1.40 -11.63 -11.95
CA SER A 27 2.71 -11.45 -11.31
C SER A 27 3.10 -9.97 -11.21
N TYR A 28 2.90 -9.22 -12.29
CA TYR A 28 3.19 -7.78 -12.31
C TYR A 28 2.30 -7.00 -11.33
N ASN A 29 1.00 -7.30 -11.27
CA ASN A 29 0.10 -6.64 -10.32
C ASN A 29 0.50 -6.92 -8.85
N ASN A 30 0.92 -8.15 -8.54
CA ASN A 30 1.42 -8.49 -7.20
C ASN A 30 2.70 -7.74 -6.85
N TYR A 31 3.59 -7.54 -7.81
CA TYR A 31 4.81 -6.72 -7.61
C TYR A 31 4.45 -5.28 -7.27
N ILE A 32 3.54 -4.65 -8.04
CA ILE A 32 3.09 -3.28 -7.79
C ILE A 32 2.36 -3.16 -6.44
N ALA A 33 1.50 -4.12 -6.10
CA ALA A 33 0.83 -4.15 -4.80
C ALA A 33 1.83 -4.24 -3.64
N SER A 34 2.85 -5.09 -3.78
CA SER A 34 3.91 -5.24 -2.76
C SER A 34 4.70 -3.95 -2.59
N ALA A 35 5.04 -3.25 -3.68
CA ALA A 35 5.70 -1.95 -3.62
C ALA A 35 4.83 -0.89 -2.91
N LYS A 36 3.53 -0.83 -3.21
CA LYS A 36 2.58 0.08 -2.56
C LYS A 36 2.39 -0.23 -1.07
N ARG A 37 2.37 -1.51 -0.68
CA ARG A 37 2.36 -1.91 0.74
C ARG A 37 3.64 -1.46 1.45
N ALA A 38 4.80 -1.62 0.81
CA ALA A 38 6.07 -1.15 1.38
C ALA A 38 6.05 0.38 1.62
N GLU A 39 5.50 1.14 0.69
CA GLU A 39 5.32 2.58 0.86
C GLU A 39 4.32 2.94 1.97
N ALA A 40 3.22 2.19 2.09
CA ALA A 40 2.27 2.35 3.19
C ALA A 40 2.93 2.10 4.55
N LYS A 41 3.75 1.06 4.69
CA LYS A 41 4.51 0.78 5.91
C LYS A 41 5.48 1.91 6.22
N ALA A 42 6.20 2.41 5.22
CA ALA A 42 7.12 3.54 5.41
C ALA A 42 6.37 4.80 5.87
N ALA A 43 5.20 5.09 5.29
CA ALA A 43 4.37 6.20 5.70
C ALA A 43 3.81 6.06 7.12
N LEU A 44 3.46 4.84 7.55
CA LEU A 44 3.06 4.57 8.95
C LEU A 44 4.23 4.81 9.92
N LEU A 45 5.44 4.41 9.57
CA LEU A 45 6.63 4.68 10.39
C LEU A 45 6.95 6.17 10.47
N GLU A 46 6.80 6.90 9.37
CA GLU A 46 6.98 8.36 9.36
C GLU A 46 5.91 9.09 10.17
N ALA A 47 4.65 8.63 10.09
CA ALA A 47 3.57 9.13 10.93
C ALA A 47 3.84 8.85 12.42
N ALA A 48 4.36 7.67 12.77
CA ALA A 48 4.77 7.35 14.14
C ALA A 48 5.86 8.33 14.63
N GLN A 49 6.89 8.59 13.83
CA GLN A 49 7.94 9.57 14.15
C GLN A 49 7.40 11.00 14.31
N TYR A 50 6.42 11.38 13.50
CA TYR A 50 5.72 12.66 13.66
C TYR A 50 4.99 12.71 15.01
N LEU A 51 4.28 11.65 15.40
CA LEU A 51 3.57 11.59 16.67
C LEU A 51 4.49 11.59 17.89
N GLU A 52 5.64 10.92 17.85
CA GLU A 52 6.61 10.97 18.96
C GLU A 52 7.15 12.39 19.18
N ARG A 53 7.32 13.17 18.10
CA ARG A 53 7.68 14.60 18.22
C ARG A 53 6.55 15.42 18.87
N GLN A 54 5.29 15.14 18.52
CA GLN A 54 4.13 15.78 19.16
C GLN A 54 4.08 15.46 20.66
N PHE A 55 4.23 14.19 21.02
CA PHE A 55 4.25 13.77 22.43
C PHE A 55 5.38 14.40 23.23
N THR A 56 6.56 14.57 22.61
CA THR A 56 7.68 15.27 23.26
C THR A 56 7.38 16.75 23.52
N ALA A 57 6.56 17.39 22.67
CA ALA A 57 6.20 18.80 22.80
C ALA A 57 5.00 19.03 23.73
N GLU A 58 3.98 18.17 23.69
CA GLU A 58 2.67 18.38 24.32
C GLU A 58 2.34 17.36 25.42
N GLY A 59 3.14 16.31 25.57
CA GLY A 59 2.94 15.23 26.54
C GLY A 59 1.77 14.28 26.22
N ASN A 60 1.20 14.39 25.01
CA ASN A 60 0.09 13.57 24.53
C ASN A 60 0.07 13.52 22.99
N TYR A 61 -0.73 12.61 22.41
CA TYR A 61 -0.87 12.43 20.96
C TYR A 61 -2.16 13.05 20.39
N ASP A 62 -3.02 13.68 21.20
CA ASP A 62 -4.37 14.13 20.80
C ASP A 62 -4.33 15.26 19.75
N GLY A 63 -3.26 16.07 19.75
CA GLY A 63 -3.01 17.12 18.76
C GLY A 63 -2.51 16.62 17.40
N GLY A 64 -2.23 15.31 17.25
CA GLY A 64 -1.70 14.74 16.02
C GLY A 64 -2.66 14.90 14.83
N ASN A 65 -2.20 15.52 13.74
CA ASN A 65 -2.99 15.67 12.52
C ASN A 65 -2.17 15.29 11.27
N LEU A 66 -2.42 14.09 10.76
CA LEU A 66 -1.71 13.55 9.60
C LEU A 66 -1.91 14.37 8.31
N ALA A 67 -3.05 15.04 8.14
CA ALA A 67 -3.27 15.89 6.97
C ALA A 67 -2.38 17.13 7.01
N SER A 68 -2.27 17.78 8.17
CA SER A 68 -1.35 18.92 8.36
C SER A 68 0.12 18.52 8.21
N ALA A 69 0.46 17.26 8.48
CA ALA A 69 1.79 16.69 8.29
C ALA A 69 2.06 16.23 6.83
N GLY A 70 1.07 16.31 5.93
CA GLY A 70 1.21 15.80 4.55
C GLY A 70 1.27 14.28 4.45
N LEU A 71 0.72 13.57 5.44
CA LEU A 71 0.76 12.10 5.58
C LEU A 71 -0.61 11.43 5.42
N ALA A 72 -1.68 12.19 5.17
CA ALA A 72 -3.04 11.65 5.15
C ALA A 72 -3.33 10.69 3.98
N THR A 73 -2.59 10.77 2.88
CA THR A 73 -2.83 9.94 1.69
C THR A 73 -1.53 9.57 0.99
N LEU A 74 -1.54 8.43 0.31
CA LEU A 74 -0.50 7.98 -0.61
C LEU A 74 -1.05 7.87 -2.04
N PRO A 75 -0.32 8.33 -3.07
CA PRO A 75 1.02 8.93 -2.98
C PRO A 75 0.95 10.36 -2.42
N LYS A 76 2.00 10.80 -1.72
CA LYS A 76 2.03 12.14 -1.10
C LYS A 76 2.03 13.28 -2.13
N GLU A 77 2.61 13.02 -3.30
CA GLU A 77 2.74 14.00 -4.39
C GLU A 77 1.41 14.21 -5.17
N GLY A 78 0.35 13.48 -4.81
CA GLY A 78 -0.93 13.52 -5.49
C GLY A 78 -1.03 12.53 -6.66
N GLY A 79 -2.24 12.36 -7.18
CA GLY A 79 -2.58 11.32 -8.14
C GLY A 79 -3.70 10.41 -7.63
N GLY A 80 -3.89 9.27 -8.28
CA GLY A 80 -4.88 8.28 -7.82
C GLY A 80 -4.46 7.67 -6.49
N ALA A 81 -5.15 8.04 -5.41
CA ALA A 81 -4.84 7.53 -4.08
C ALA A 81 -4.95 6.00 -4.03
N TYR A 82 -3.99 5.36 -3.36
CA TYR A 82 -4.02 3.92 -3.10
C TYR A 82 -3.95 3.55 -1.62
N TYR A 83 -3.61 4.49 -0.74
CA TYR A 83 -3.84 4.37 0.71
C TYR A 83 -4.28 5.70 1.30
N ASN A 84 -5.19 5.65 2.28
CA ASN A 84 -5.48 6.75 3.19
C ASN A 84 -4.94 6.38 4.57
N LEU A 85 -4.22 7.28 5.23
CA LEU A 85 -3.75 7.06 6.60
C LEU A 85 -4.71 7.72 7.58
N ALA A 86 -5.11 6.95 8.58
CA ALA A 86 -5.93 7.38 9.69
C ALA A 86 -5.16 7.29 11.01
N LEU A 87 -5.43 8.22 11.90
CA LEU A 87 -4.92 8.25 13.26
C LEU A 87 -6.09 8.17 14.23
N ASN A 88 -6.02 7.21 15.15
CA ASN A 88 -6.82 7.22 16.37
C ASN A 88 -5.87 7.46 17.53
N ALA A 89 -5.92 8.64 18.16
CA ALA A 89 -5.09 9.00 19.29
C ALA A 89 -5.95 9.30 20.52
N SER A 90 -5.48 8.88 21.69
CA SER A 90 -6.08 9.22 22.98
C SER A 90 -5.00 9.26 24.07
N GLY A 91 -4.72 10.47 24.56
CA GLY A 91 -3.70 10.72 25.57
C GLY A 91 -2.34 10.19 25.14
N GLY A 92 -1.83 9.18 25.85
CA GLY A 92 -0.54 8.54 25.58
C GLY A 92 -0.59 7.29 24.71
N ARG A 93 -1.68 7.07 23.95
CA ARG A 93 -1.81 5.93 23.04
C ARG A 93 -2.25 6.38 21.66
N TYR A 94 -1.83 5.65 20.64
CA TYR A 94 -2.35 5.82 19.30
C TYR A 94 -2.41 4.51 18.52
N THR A 95 -3.23 4.50 17.49
CA THR A 95 -3.19 3.49 16.43
C THR A 95 -3.25 4.20 15.10
N LEU A 96 -2.19 4.02 14.31
CA LEU A 96 -2.11 4.42 12.93
C LEU A 96 -2.66 3.30 12.06
N THR A 97 -3.43 3.66 11.03
CA THR A 97 -4.03 2.69 10.10
C THR A 97 -3.83 3.16 8.67
N ALA A 98 -3.22 2.35 7.82
CA ALA A 98 -3.20 2.56 6.37
C ALA A 98 -4.37 1.77 5.76
N ILE A 99 -5.33 2.51 5.20
CA ILE A 99 -6.57 2.02 4.62
C ILE A 99 -6.38 1.91 3.11
N PRO A 100 -6.39 0.72 2.50
CA PRO A 100 -6.24 0.57 1.06
C PRO A 100 -7.42 1.22 0.34
N THR A 101 -7.14 1.93 -0.75
CA THR A 101 -8.14 2.56 -1.60
C THR A 101 -7.70 2.46 -3.07
N GLY A 102 -8.54 2.93 -4.00
CA GLY A 102 -8.24 2.95 -5.44
C GLY A 102 -7.70 1.60 -5.94
N ALA A 103 -6.48 1.62 -6.48
CA ALA A 103 -5.84 0.42 -7.05
C ALA A 103 -5.45 -0.66 -6.02
N MET A 104 -5.47 -0.36 -4.72
CA MET A 104 -5.26 -1.34 -3.64
C MET A 104 -6.57 -1.78 -3.00
N ASN A 105 -7.73 -1.31 -3.47
CA ASN A 105 -9.00 -1.74 -2.92
C ASN A 105 -9.16 -3.27 -3.07
N GLY A 106 -9.53 -3.95 -1.98
CA GLY A 106 -9.58 -5.41 -1.92
C GLY A 106 -8.22 -6.11 -1.75
N ASP A 107 -7.17 -5.38 -1.39
CA ASP A 107 -5.87 -5.98 -1.09
C ASP A 107 -5.99 -7.05 0.03
N PRO A 108 -5.40 -8.25 -0.15
CA PRO A 108 -5.46 -9.35 0.84
C PRO A 108 -4.92 -9.00 2.23
N CYS A 109 -4.07 -7.98 2.35
CA CYS A 109 -3.54 -7.51 3.62
C CYS A 109 -4.47 -6.56 4.37
N GLY A 110 -5.59 -6.15 3.77
CA GLY A 110 -6.57 -5.28 4.41
C GLY A 110 -5.94 -3.98 4.94
N LEU A 111 -6.36 -3.61 6.14
CA LEU A 111 -5.83 -2.44 6.87
C LEU A 111 -4.49 -2.79 7.49
N LEU A 112 -3.44 -2.02 7.23
CA LEU A 112 -2.16 -2.14 7.95
C LEU A 112 -2.19 -1.23 9.18
N THR A 113 -1.86 -1.75 10.36
CA THR A 113 -1.91 -1.00 11.63
C THR A 113 -0.56 -0.94 12.34
N LEU A 114 -0.25 0.20 12.97
CA LEU A 114 0.92 0.40 13.82
C LEU A 114 0.52 1.18 15.08
N ASP A 115 0.91 0.72 16.27
CA ASP A 115 0.65 1.42 17.53
C ASP A 115 1.91 2.06 18.14
N GLN A 116 1.75 2.79 19.24
CA GLN A 116 2.85 3.46 19.95
C GLN A 116 3.91 2.51 20.51
N GLY A 117 3.57 1.22 20.69
CA GLY A 117 4.51 0.19 21.12
C GLY A 117 5.33 -0.41 19.97
N GLY A 118 5.08 0.03 18.73
CA GLY A 118 5.65 -0.58 17.53
C GLY A 118 4.96 -1.88 17.14
N GLN A 119 3.80 -2.20 17.71
CA GLN A 119 3.06 -3.40 17.33
C GLN A 119 2.48 -3.23 15.93
N GLN A 120 3.00 -4.04 15.01
CA GLN A 120 2.53 -4.15 13.64
C GLN A 120 1.37 -5.15 13.58
N GLY A 121 0.34 -4.82 12.80
CA GLY A 121 -0.86 -5.64 12.72
C GLY A 121 -1.64 -5.43 11.43
N VAL A 122 -2.63 -6.29 11.21
CA VAL A 122 -3.57 -6.14 10.10
C VAL A 122 -5.00 -6.31 10.59
N SER A 123 -5.94 -5.66 9.91
CA SER A 123 -7.38 -5.79 10.19
C SER A 123 -8.18 -5.92 8.89
N GLY A 124 -9.21 -6.78 8.89
CA GLY A 124 -9.97 -7.11 7.68
C GLY A 124 -9.14 -7.82 6.59
N ALA A 125 -7.99 -8.38 6.95
CA ALA A 125 -7.09 -9.08 6.05
C ALA A 125 -7.48 -10.55 5.87
N THR A 126 -7.20 -11.11 4.69
CA THR A 126 -7.24 -12.55 4.43
C THR A 126 -5.88 -13.22 4.64
N MET A 127 -4.81 -12.43 4.71
CA MET A 127 -3.44 -12.87 5.01
C MET A 127 -3.05 -12.51 6.45
N THR A 128 -2.01 -13.15 6.98
CA THR A 128 -1.50 -12.89 8.33
C THR A 128 -0.70 -11.58 8.40
N ALA A 129 -0.57 -11.03 9.61
CA ALA A 129 0.28 -9.86 9.83
C ALA A 129 1.73 -10.09 9.37
N ALA A 130 2.28 -11.30 9.58
CA ALA A 130 3.65 -11.65 9.20
C ALA A 130 3.88 -11.70 7.68
N GLU A 131 2.85 -12.01 6.89
CA GLU A 131 2.94 -11.98 5.42
C GLU A 131 2.79 -10.55 4.87
N CYS A 132 2.11 -9.70 5.63
CA CYS A 132 1.73 -8.36 5.20
C CYS A 132 2.68 -7.27 5.66
N TRP A 133 3.41 -7.46 6.77
CA TRP A 133 4.38 -6.52 7.37
C TRP A 133 5.84 -6.86 7.06
#